data_AF-A0A973I7K1-F1
#
_entry.id   AF-A0A973I7K1-F1
#
_cell.length_a   1.000
_cell.length_b   1.000
_cell.length_c   1.000
_cell.angle_alpha   90.00
_cell.angle_beta   90.00
_cell.angle_gamma   90.00
#
_symmetry.space_group_name_H-M   'P 1'
#
loop_
_entity.id
_entity.type
_entity.pdbx_description
1 polymer ?
#
loop_
_entity_poly.entity_id
_entity_poly.type
_entity_poly.pdbx_seq_one_letter_code
_entity_poly.pdbx_strand_id
1 'polypeptide(L)'
;KTLPLKTTNGKTSIIADIAPDHLGFREINAMALNMAIFNGSIKLRETNQQQLHKDRVTNIAIIDSEQGIAIAIMLSNTNTRI
;
A
#
# COMPACT_ATOMS: atom_id res chain seq x y z
N LYS A 1 5.18 5.31 -14.81
CA LYS A 1 4.06 4.33 -14.93
C LYS A 1 3.24 4.37 -13.65
N THR A 2 1.94 4.10 -13.72
CA THR A 2 1.09 4.05 -12.53
C THR A 2 1.05 2.64 -11.97
N LEU A 3 1.20 2.49 -10.66
CA LEU A 3 1.28 1.20 -9.97
C LEU A 3 0.15 1.07 -8.94
N PRO A 4 -0.91 0.28 -9.19
CA PRO A 4 -1.95 0.04 -8.20
C PRO A 4 -1.41 -0.74 -7.00
N LEU A 5 -1.84 -0.34 -5.80
CA LEU A 5 -1.75 -1.15 -4.59
C LEU A 5 -3.04 -1.96 -4.44
N LYS A 6 -2.93 -3.28 -4.41
CA LYS A 6 -4.08 -4.21 -4.31
C LYS A 6 -3.88 -5.17 -3.15
N THR A 7 -4.93 -5.93 -2.83
CA THR A 7 -4.79 -7.15 -2.04
C THR A 7 -3.95 -8.18 -2.79
N THR A 8 -3.32 -9.12 -2.08
CA THR A 8 -2.35 -10.05 -2.68
C THR A 8 -2.92 -11.04 -3.68
N ASN A 9 -4.23 -11.27 -3.63
CA ASN A 9 -4.97 -12.01 -4.63
C ASN A 9 -5.30 -11.20 -5.91
N GLY A 10 -4.93 -9.91 -5.95
CA GLY A 10 -5.10 -9.01 -7.10
C GLY A 10 -6.53 -8.55 -7.38
N LYS A 11 -7.52 -9.00 -6.60
CA LYS A 11 -8.95 -8.75 -6.86
C LYS A 11 -9.43 -7.41 -6.33
N THR A 12 -9.00 -7.04 -5.13
CA THR A 12 -9.48 -5.82 -4.47
C THR A 12 -8.43 -4.73 -4.60
N SER A 13 -8.80 -3.63 -5.26
CA SER A 13 -7.96 -2.44 -5.29
C SER A 13 -7.94 -1.75 -3.94
N ILE A 14 -6.75 -1.39 -3.46
CA ILE A 14 -6.55 -0.59 -2.25
C ILE A 14 -6.37 0.86 -2.64
N ILE A 15 -5.39 1.17 -3.46
CA ILE A 15 -5.22 2.47 -4.08
C ILE A 15 -5.03 2.23 -5.57
N ALA A 16 -5.94 2.76 -6.38
CA ALA A 16 -6.04 2.44 -7.80
C ALA A 16 -4.87 3.02 -8.61
N ASP A 17 -4.46 4.24 -8.30
CA ASP A 17 -3.45 4.94 -9.10
C ASP A 17 -2.38 5.56 -8.21
N ILE A 18 -1.21 4.92 -8.15
CA ILE A 18 -0.02 5.49 -7.51
C ILE A 18 0.95 5.86 -8.63
N ALA A 19 0.94 7.15 -8.97
CA ALA A 19 1.87 7.75 -9.90
C ALA A 19 3.13 8.22 -9.16
N PRO A 20 4.28 8.35 -9.87
CA PRO A 20 5.47 8.99 -9.30
C PRO A 20 5.13 10.37 -8.73
N ASP A 21 5.72 10.69 -7.57
CA ASP A 21 5.55 11.97 -6.87
C ASP A 21 4.10 12.35 -6.51
N HIS A 22 3.19 11.38 -6.50
CA HIS A 22 1.79 11.58 -6.14
C HIS A 22 1.42 10.80 -4.88
N LEU A 23 0.45 11.34 -4.13
CA LEU A 23 -0.09 10.71 -2.93
C LEU A 23 -1.48 10.12 -3.17
N GLY A 24 -1.80 9.03 -2.48
CA GLY A 24 -3.12 8.43 -2.50
C GLY A 24 -3.55 8.06 -1.10
N PHE A 25 -4.85 8.19 -0.80
CA PHE A 25 -5.40 7.91 0.51
C PHE A 25 -6.64 7.04 0.39
N ARG A 26 -6.80 6.11 1.33
CA ARG A 26 -8.01 5.31 1.46
C ARG A 26 -8.23 4.91 2.92
N GLU A 27 -9.46 5.06 3.37
CA GLU A 27 -9.92 4.48 4.63
C GLU A 27 -10.22 2.98 4.47
N ILE A 28 -9.70 2.20 5.40
CA ILE A 28 -9.82 0.74 5.41
C ILE A 28 -10.18 0.32 6.83
N ASN A 29 -10.99 -0.74 6.94
CA ASN A 29 -11.31 -1.37 8.21
C ASN A 29 -10.04 -1.86 8.93
N ALA A 30 -10.08 -1.87 10.25
CA ALA A 30 -9.01 -2.43 11.08
C ALA A 30 -8.98 -3.96 10.93
N MET A 31 -7.94 -4.48 10.28
CA MET A 31 -7.75 -5.92 10.04
C MET A 31 -6.30 -6.23 9.67
N ALA A 32 -5.95 -7.51 9.73
CA ALA A 32 -4.71 -8.01 9.16
C ALA A 32 -4.87 -8.15 7.64
N LEU A 33 -3.95 -7.58 6.88
CA LEU A 33 -3.99 -7.59 5.42
C LEU A 33 -2.60 -7.68 4.81
N ASN A 34 -2.46 -8.49 3.76
CA ASN A 34 -1.30 -8.42 2.89
C ASN A 34 -1.64 -7.57 1.66
N MET A 35 -0.68 -6.79 1.20
CA MET A 35 -0.85 -5.89 0.06
C MET A 35 0.21 -6.20 -1.00
N ALA A 36 -0.08 -5.88 -2.25
CA ALA A 36 0.86 -6.09 -3.34
C ALA A 36 0.73 -5.03 -4.43
N ILE A 37 1.86 -4.76 -5.07
CA ILE A 37 1.96 -3.90 -6.25
C ILE A 37 1.84 -4.74 -7.50
N PHE A 38 1.02 -4.27 -8.44
CA PHE A 38 0.80 -4.95 -9.72
C PHE A 38 1.18 -4.05 -10.90
N ASN A 39 1.70 -4.66 -11.97
CA ASN A 39 1.77 -4.06 -13.30
C ASN A 39 0.87 -4.89 -14.22
N GLY A 40 -0.32 -4.38 -14.51
CA GLY A 40 -1.39 -5.16 -15.15
C GLY A 40 -1.76 -6.39 -14.31
N SER A 41 -1.53 -7.58 -14.87
CA SER A 41 -1.78 -8.88 -14.22
C SER A 41 -0.57 -9.44 -13.47
N ILE A 42 0.60 -8.80 -13.59
CA ILE A 42 1.85 -9.29 -13.00
C ILE A 42 2.00 -8.69 -11.60
N LYS A 43 2.14 -9.54 -10.58
CA LYS A 43 2.49 -9.12 -9.23
C LYS A 43 3.99 -8.82 -9.16
N LEU A 44 4.35 -7.60 -8.81
CA LEU A 44 5.75 -7.14 -8.77
C LEU A 44 6.37 -7.34 -7.39
N ARG A 45 5.61 -7.00 -6.35
CA ARG A 45 6.07 -7.06 -4.95
C ARG A 45 4.88 -7.21 -4.03
N GLU A 46 5.09 -7.92 -2.93
CA GLU A 46 4.11 -8.15 -1.88
C GLU A 46 4.70 -7.73 -0.53
N THR A 47 3.85 -7.22 0.35
CA THR A 47 4.19 -6.92 1.74
C THR A 47 4.04 -8.16 2.59
N ASN A 48 4.76 -8.23 3.71
CA ASN A 48 4.35 -9.11 4.80
C ASN A 48 2.96 -8.70 5.31
N GLN A 49 2.32 -9.54 6.12
CA GLN A 49 1.05 -9.22 6.74
C GLN A 49 1.16 -7.93 7.56
N GLN A 50 0.29 -6.98 7.27
CA GLN A 50 0.21 -5.71 7.98
C GLN A 50 -1.03 -5.70 8.85
N GLN A 51 -0.86 -5.41 10.14
CA GLN A 51 -1.98 -5.19 11.03
C GLN A 51 -2.41 -3.73 10.94
N LEU A 52 -3.60 -3.48 10.39
CA LEU A 52 -4.21 -2.16 10.40
C LEU A 52 -5.00 -1.97 11.68
N HIS A 53 -4.92 -0.75 12.23
CA HIS A 53 -5.58 -0.37 13.47
C HIS A 53 -6.57 0.76 13.20
N LYS A 54 -7.66 0.76 13.97
CA LYS A 54 -8.63 1.85 13.92
C LYS A 54 -7.96 3.15 14.35
N ASP A 55 -8.36 4.25 13.72
CA ASP A 55 -7.92 5.61 14.04
C ASP A 55 -6.39 5.83 13.91
N ARG A 56 -5.70 4.99 13.13
CA ARG A 56 -4.27 5.14 12.82
C ARG A 56 -4.04 5.30 11.32
N VAL A 57 -3.05 6.13 10.97
CA VAL A 57 -2.59 6.28 9.59
C VAL A 57 -1.38 5.40 9.36
N THR A 58 -1.42 4.59 8.31
CA THR A 58 -0.28 3.82 7.81
C THR A 58 0.21 4.46 6.53
N ASN A 59 1.46 4.93 6.52
CA ASN A 59 2.09 5.47 5.32
C ASN A 59 2.82 4.36 4.58
N ILE A 60 2.62 4.30 3.27
CA ILE A 60 3.27 3.32 2.39
C ILE A 60 3.96 4.11 1.29
N ALA A 61 5.27 3.93 1.18
CA ALA A 61 6.05 4.46 0.07
C ALA A 61 6.43 3.32 -0.89
N ILE A 62 6.23 3.55 -2.17
CA ILE A 62 6.63 2.64 -3.24
C ILE A 62 7.82 3.28 -3.93
N ILE A 63 8.92 2.55 -3.96
CA ILE A 63 10.17 3.01 -4.57
C ILE A 63 10.40 2.14 -5.79
N ASP A 64 10.31 2.74 -6.97
CA ASP A 64 10.61 2.10 -8.25
C ASP A 64 11.98 2.59 -8.73
N SER A 65 12.91 1.66 -8.93
CA SER A 65 14.28 1.93 -9.34
C SER A 65 14.73 0.91 -10.39
N GLU A 66 15.86 1.16 -11.04
CA GLU A 66 16.45 0.20 -12.00
C GLU A 66 16.74 -1.17 -11.36
N GLN A 67 16.99 -1.21 -10.05
CA GLN A 67 17.26 -2.44 -9.30
C GLN A 67 15.97 -3.19 -8.91
N GLY A 68 14.80 -2.60 -9.18
CA GLY A 68 13.49 -3.18 -8.90
C GLY A 68 12.62 -2.31 -8.01
N ILE A 69 11.54 -2.92 -7.50
CA ILE A 69 10.51 -2.25 -6.72
C ILE A 69 10.62 -2.64 -5.24
N ALA A 70 10.70 -1.64 -4.38
CA ALA A 70 10.62 -1.78 -2.93
C ALA A 70 9.34 -1.15 -2.38
N ILE A 71 8.88 -1.70 -1.26
CA ILE A 71 7.74 -1.17 -0.49
C ILE A 71 8.27 -0.85 0.91
N ALA A 72 8.21 0.42 1.30
CA ALA A 72 8.51 0.87 2.65
C ALA A 72 7.20 1.20 3.36
N ILE A 73 7.03 0.69 4.57
CA ILE A 73 5.82 0.88 5.37
C ILE A 73 6.22 1.55 6.67
N MET A 74 5.59 2.68 6.96
CA MET A 74 5.78 3.42 8.21
C MET A 74 4.44 3.50 8.93
N LEU A 75 4.39 2.95 10.14
CA LEU A 75 3.25 3.10 11.03
C LEU A 75 3.36 4.45 11.74
N SER A 76 2.35 5.30 11.59
CA SER A 76 2.29 6.49 12.44
C SER A 76 1.88 6.08 13.86
N ASN A 77 2.56 6.66 14.85
CA ASN A 77 2.15 6.57 16.25
C ASN A 77 1.08 7.61 16.60
N THR A 78 0.66 8.42 15.63
CA THR A 78 -0.33 9.47 15.80
C THR A 78 -1.72 8.87 15.89
N ASN A 79 -2.35 9.00 17.04
CA ASN A 79 -3.78 8.73 17.18
C ASN A 79 -4.53 9.87 16.49
N THR A 80 -5.37 9.54 15.52
CA THR A 80 -6.15 10.56 14.78
C THR A 80 -7.37 11.06 15.54
N ARG A 81 -7.71 10.43 16.67
CA ARG A 81 -8.68 10.95 17.63
C ARG A 81 -7.99 11.97 18.54
N ILE A 82 -8.24 13.25 18.25
CA ILE A 82 -8.06 14.37 19.18
C ILE A 82 -9.25 14.40 20.14
#